data_AF-A0A7Y2DY82-F1
#
_entry.id   AF-A0A7Y2DY82-F1
#
_cell.length_a   1.000
_cell.length_b   1.000
_cell.length_c   1.000
_cell.angle_alpha   90.00
_cell.angle_beta   90.00
_cell.angle_gamma   90.00
#
_symmetry.space_group_name_H-M   'P 1'
#
loop_
_entity.id
_entity.type
_entity.pdbx_description
1 polymer ?
#
loop_
_entity_poly.entity_id
_entity_poly.type
_entity_poly.pdbx_seq_one_letter_code
_entity_poly.pdbx_strand_id
1 'polypeptide(L)'
;MNEPTLEKIAAELSACLPGQRFGKIFSISKTRLTIDFRLPAGQYLFISVQPVSPRVYLIKRKLKELEKLSSGQSSFVSFLRKRLANAVVEKISK
;
A
#
# COMPACT_ATOMS: atom_id res chain seq x y z
N MET A 1 0.22 -0.54 -17.60
CA MET A 1 -0.95 0.08 -16.95
C MET A 1 -1.22 1.37 -17.71
N ASN A 2 -2.48 1.61 -18.10
CA ASN A 2 -2.80 2.70 -19.01
C ASN A 2 -3.22 3.95 -18.23
N GLU A 3 -3.04 5.13 -18.82
CA GLU A 3 -3.40 6.42 -18.23
C GLU A 3 -4.85 6.53 -17.70
N PRO A 4 -5.90 6.08 -18.41
CA PRO A 4 -7.27 6.15 -17.90
C PRO A 4 -7.51 5.20 -16.72
N THR A 5 -6.77 4.09 -16.64
CA THR A 5 -6.85 3.16 -15.50
C THR A 5 -6.23 3.80 -14.25
N LEU A 6 -5.11 4.50 -14.43
CA LEU A 6 -4.46 5.24 -13.36
C LEU A 6 -5.35 6.33 -12.76
N GLU A 7 -6.10 7.06 -13.60
CA GLU A 7 -7.03 8.10 -13.13
C GLU A 7 -8.16 7.51 -12.30
N LYS A 8 -8.73 6.38 -12.73
CA LYS A 8 -9.77 5.68 -11.96
C LYS A 8 -9.24 5.19 -10.62
N ILE A 9 -8.05 4.58 -10.61
CA ILE A 9 -7.40 4.17 -9.36
C ILE A 9 -7.14 5.38 -8.47
N ALA A 10 -6.60 6.48 -9.00
CA ALA A 10 -6.34 7.69 -8.23
C ALA A 10 -7.64 8.26 -7.64
N ALA A 11 -8.73 8.28 -8.40
CA ALA A 11 -10.04 8.71 -7.92
C ALA A 11 -10.55 7.82 -6.77
N GLU A 12 -10.51 6.49 -6.93
CA GLU A 12 -10.90 5.55 -5.87
C GLU A 12 -10.05 5.70 -4.60
N LEU A 13 -8.74 5.84 -4.77
CA LEU A 13 -7.81 6.03 -3.66
C LEU A 13 -8.03 7.38 -2.97
N SER A 14 -8.28 8.45 -3.73
CA SER A 14 -8.55 9.78 -3.21
C SER A 14 -9.85 9.88 -2.42
N ALA A 15 -10.82 9.00 -2.69
CA ALA A 15 -12.07 8.96 -1.92
C ALA A 15 -11.89 8.28 -0.55
N CYS A 16 -10.95 7.34 -0.41
CA CYS A 16 -10.86 6.46 0.76
C CYS A 16 -9.65 6.72 1.67
N LEU A 17 -8.54 7.20 1.12
CA LEU A 17 -7.27 7.30 1.85
C LEU A 17 -7.01 8.63 2.56
N PRO A 18 -7.50 9.81 2.12
CA PRO A 18 -7.26 11.05 2.86
C PRO A 18 -7.74 10.99 4.31
N GLY A 19 -6.95 11.55 5.23
CA GLY A 19 -7.17 11.50 6.67
C GLY A 19 -6.77 10.17 7.33
N GLN A 20 -6.43 9.15 6.56
CA GLN A 20 -6.01 7.86 7.10
C GLN A 20 -4.57 7.87 7.57
N ARG A 21 -4.32 7.13 8.66
CA ARG A 21 -2.98 7.01 9.27
C ARG A 21 -2.19 5.88 8.66
N PHE A 22 -0.92 6.15 8.43
CA PHE A 22 0.05 5.15 8.03
C PHE A 22 0.24 4.12 9.15
N GLY A 23 -0.01 2.87 8.83
CA GLY A 23 0.07 1.72 9.74
C GLY A 23 1.28 0.83 9.44
N LYS A 24 1.02 -0.48 9.40
CA LYS A 24 2.04 -1.50 9.18
C LYS A 24 2.35 -1.65 7.69
N ILE A 25 3.63 -1.86 7.38
CA ILE A 25 4.10 -2.23 6.04
C ILE A 25 4.43 -3.72 6.03
N PHE A 26 3.90 -4.44 5.05
CA PHE A 26 4.23 -5.83 4.74
C PHE A 26 4.98 -5.88 3.42
N SER A 27 6.22 -6.36 3.45
CA SER A 27 7.00 -6.58 2.22
C SER A 27 6.81 -8.01 1.78
N ILE A 28 6.07 -8.23 0.70
CA ILE A 28 5.80 -9.56 0.15
C ILE A 28 7.00 -10.04 -0.67
N SER A 29 7.63 -9.12 -1.42
CA SER A 29 8.87 -9.37 -2.15
C SER A 29 9.62 -8.06 -2.38
N LYS A 30 10.81 -8.12 -3.01
CA LYS A 30 11.59 -6.92 -3.37
C LYS A 30 10.81 -5.91 -4.24
N THR A 31 9.79 -6.36 -4.96
CA THR A 31 9.00 -5.54 -5.91
C THR A 31 7.52 -5.48 -5.56
N ARG A 32 7.11 -6.03 -4.40
CA ARG A 32 5.71 -6.07 -3.96
C ARG A 32 5.63 -5.71 -2.49
N LEU A 33 4.86 -4.68 -2.20
CA LEU A 33 4.64 -4.19 -0.86
C LEU A 33 3.15 -3.99 -0.61
N THR A 34 2.75 -4.09 0.65
CA THR A 34 1.38 -3.85 1.11
C THR A 34 1.44 -2.91 2.29
N ILE A 35 0.62 -1.86 2.25
CA ILE A 35 0.58 -0.80 3.27
C ILE A 35 -0.79 -0.82 3.91
N ASP A 36 -0.79 -0.85 5.24
CA ASP A 36 -1.99 -0.66 6.04
C ASP A 36 -2.22 0.83 6.28
N PHE A 37 -3.37 1.33 5.85
CA PHE A 37 -3.84 2.68 6.16
C PHE A 37 -4.96 2.68 7.21
N ARG A 38 -5.11 1.58 7.98
CA ARG A 38 -6.19 1.40 8.97
C ARG A 38 -7.59 1.54 8.37
N LEU A 39 -7.73 1.16 7.10
CA LEU A 39 -9.01 1.17 6.41
C LEU A 39 -9.97 0.13 7.03
N PRO A 40 -11.29 0.38 6.97
CA PRO A 40 -12.28 -0.58 7.42
C PRO A 40 -12.13 -1.95 6.76
N ALA A 41 -12.64 -2.99 7.43
CA ALA A 41 -12.75 -4.35 6.90
C ALA A 41 -11.43 -5.03 6.46
N GLY A 42 -10.28 -4.59 6.98
CA GLY A 42 -8.98 -5.22 6.66
C GLY A 42 -8.56 -4.99 5.22
N GLN A 43 -8.75 -3.76 4.74
CA GLN A 43 -8.27 -3.31 3.44
C GLN A 43 -6.84 -2.77 3.54
N TYR A 44 -6.04 -3.09 2.54
CA TYR A 44 -4.65 -2.68 2.45
C TYR A 44 -4.33 -2.18 1.04
N LEU A 45 -3.43 -1.21 0.93
CA LEU A 45 -2.92 -0.78 -0.36
C LEU A 45 -1.83 -1.74 -0.83
N PHE A 46 -2.09 -2.46 -1.92
CA PHE A 46 -1.09 -3.28 -2.58
C PHE A 46 -0.40 -2.47 -3.67
N ILE A 47 0.93 -2.49 -3.66
CA ILE A 47 1.78 -1.85 -4.66
C ILE A 47 2.74 -2.90 -5.22
N SER A 48 2.73 -3.07 -6.54
CA SER A 48 3.71 -3.85 -7.26
C SER A 48 4.41 -3.00 -8.32
N VAL A 49 5.74 -2.99 -8.25
CA VAL A 49 6.64 -2.34 -9.21
C VAL A 49 7.31 -3.34 -10.13
N GLN A 50 6.71 -4.52 -10.31
CA GLN A 50 7.29 -5.57 -11.14
C GLN A 50 7.23 -5.15 -12.62
N PRO A 51 8.35 -5.23 -13.39
CA PRO A 51 8.41 -4.66 -14.75
C PRO A 51 7.32 -5.19 -15.70
N VAL A 52 7.00 -6.48 -15.57
CA VAL A 52 6.01 -7.16 -16.44
C VAL A 52 4.57 -6.88 -16.00
N SER A 53 4.35 -6.42 -14.76
CA SER A 53 3.01 -6.20 -14.22
C SER A 53 2.96 -5.16 -13.09
N PRO A 54 3.21 -3.87 -13.39
CA PRO A 54 3.07 -2.80 -12.41
C PRO A 54 1.59 -2.63 -12.05
N ARG A 55 1.26 -2.63 -10.75
CA ARG A 55 -0.12 -2.60 -10.24
C ARG A 55 -0.21 -1.85 -8.93
N VAL A 56 -1.28 -1.09 -8.76
CA VAL A 56 -1.64 -0.43 -7.49
C VAL A 56 -3.14 -0.60 -7.29
N TYR A 57 -3.57 -1.18 -6.17
CA TYR A 57 -4.99 -1.39 -5.87
C TYR A 57 -5.20 -1.72 -4.38
N LEU A 58 -6.43 -1.58 -3.90
CA LEU A 58 -6.82 -2.01 -2.56
C LEU A 58 -7.10 -3.51 -2.57
N ILE A 59 -6.56 -4.23 -1.58
CA ILE A 59 -6.82 -5.64 -1.34
C ILE A 59 -7.50 -5.85 0.01
N LYS A 60 -8.38 -6.84 0.08
CA LYS A 60 -8.94 -7.32 1.34
C LYS A 60 -8.26 -8.63 1.71
N ARG A 61 -7.52 -8.67 2.82
CA ARG A 61 -6.84 -9.88 3.29
C ARG A 61 -6.87 -9.96 4.81
N LYS A 62 -6.66 -11.15 5.35
CA LYS A 62 -6.47 -11.33 6.80
C LYS A 62 -5.04 -10.94 7.17
N LEU A 63 -4.87 -10.25 8.30
CA LEU A 63 -3.56 -9.85 8.83
C LEU A 63 -2.58 -11.04 8.90
N LYS A 64 -3.04 -12.20 9.41
CA LYS A 64 -2.22 -13.41 9.53
C LYS A 64 -1.66 -13.90 8.19
N GLU A 65 -2.40 -13.73 7.10
CA GLU A 65 -1.91 -14.11 5.76
C GLU A 65 -0.84 -13.15 5.27
N LEU A 66 -1.02 -11.84 5.48
CA LEU A 66 -0.02 -10.83 5.12
C LEU A 66 1.27 -11.00 5.91
N GLU A 67 1.18 -11.35 7.18
CA GLU A 67 2.35 -11.65 8.02
C GLU A 67 3.08 -12.90 7.54
N LYS A 68 2.36 -13.96 7.18
CA LYS A 68 2.95 -15.18 6.60
C LYS A 68 3.63 -14.93 5.25
N LEU A 69 3.06 -14.04 4.43
CA LEU A 69 3.62 -13.65 3.13
C LEU A 69 4.77 -12.65 3.25
N SER A 70 4.93 -12.00 4.40
CA SER A 70 5.95 -10.96 4.58
C SER A 70 7.34 -11.60 4.62
N SER A 71 8.19 -11.28 3.66
CA SER A 71 9.54 -11.82 3.51
C SER A 71 10.56 -11.19 4.50
N GLY A 72 10.14 -10.86 5.73
CA GLY A 72 10.96 -10.14 6.71
C GLY A 72 11.06 -8.62 6.49
N GLN A 73 11.78 -7.93 7.39
CA GLN A 73 12.06 -6.49 7.28
C GLN A 73 13.22 -6.25 6.32
N SER A 74 12.96 -5.56 5.19
CA SER A 74 14.03 -5.01 4.35
C SER A 74 14.49 -3.66 4.88
N SER A 75 15.73 -3.27 4.57
CA SER A 75 16.26 -1.93 4.89
C SER A 75 15.36 -0.81 4.35
N PHE A 76 14.79 -1.01 3.16
CA PHE A 76 13.80 -0.12 2.56
C PHE A 76 12.52 0.02 3.41
N VAL A 77 11.97 -1.11 3.90
CA VAL A 77 10.79 -1.09 4.78
C VAL A 77 11.11 -0.39 6.10
N SER A 78 12.28 -0.64 6.67
CA SER A 78 12.72 0.02 7.91
C SER A 78 12.87 1.54 7.71
N PHE A 79 13.43 1.95 6.57
CA PHE A 79 13.51 3.36 6.19
C PHE A 79 12.13 4.01 6.02
N LEU A 80 11.22 3.36 5.28
CA LEU A 80 9.85 3.84 5.10
C LEU A 80 9.12 3.95 6.43
N ARG A 81 9.22 2.95 7.31
CA ARG A 81 8.61 3.01 8.65
C ARG A 81 9.15 4.17 9.46
N LYS A 82 10.45 4.44 9.42
CA LYS A 82 11.05 5.58 10.11
C LYS A 82 10.52 6.92 9.58
N ARG A 83 10.36 7.04 8.26
CA ARG A 83 9.92 8.29 7.60
C ARG A 83 8.41 8.52 7.70
N LEU A 84 7.62 7.46 7.65
CA LEU A 84 6.16 7.50 7.56
C LEU A 84 5.49 7.13 8.88
N ALA A 85 6.25 6.93 9.96
CA ALA A 85 5.69 6.68 11.27
C ALA A 85 4.71 7.79 11.66
N ASN A 86 3.46 7.41 11.96
CA ASN A 86 2.36 8.32 12.30
C ASN A 86 2.00 9.35 11.21
N ALA A 87 2.49 9.17 9.97
CA ALA A 87 2.09 10.01 8.86
C ALA A 87 0.59 9.85 8.59
N VAL A 88 -0.03 10.93 8.11
CA VAL A 88 -1.42 10.94 7.66
C VAL A 88 -1.42 11.23 6.16
N VAL A 89 -2.25 10.52 5.42
CA VAL A 89 -2.45 10.82 4.00
C VAL A 89 -3.24 12.12 3.89
N GLU A 90 -2.62 13.14 3.32
CA GLU A 90 -3.27 14.44 3.10
C GLU A 90 -4.04 14.45 1.78
N LYS A 91 -3.39 14.02 0.70
CA LYS A 91 -3.94 14.07 -0.65
C LYS A 91 -3.35 12.96 -1.52
N ILE A 92 -4.13 12.52 -2.50
CA ILE A 92 -3.69 11.63 -3.57
C ILE A 92 -3.94 12.33 -4.91
N SER A 93 -2.93 12.35 -5.77
CA SER A 93 -2.99 12.91 -7.12
C SER A 93 -2.23 11.99 -8.09
N LYS A 94 -2.64 12.04 -9.36
CA LYS A 94 -1.92 11.43 -10.48
C LYS A 94 -0.78 12.34 -10.93
#